data_AF-A0A7X8KX16-F1
#
_entry.id   AF-A0A7X8KX16-F1
#
_cell.length_a   1.000
_cell.length_b   1.000
_cell.length_c   1.000
_cell.angle_alpha   90.00
_cell.angle_beta   90.00
_cell.angle_gamma   90.00
#
_symmetry.space_group_name_H-M   'P 1'
#
loop_
_entity.id
_entity.type
_entity.pdbx_description
1 polymer ?
#
loop_
_entity_poly.entity_id
_entity_poly.type
_entity_poly.pdbx_seq_one_letter_code
_entity_poly.pdbx_strand_id
1 'polypeptide(L)'
;MSIVKMNKINIIGLDVIKTDLINRIMDLGVVEISSQDSKLSDPEWVSRVKKDGNEEEVFSFDVRISQVSEVINTLDKYDTSKRPLFVTRKPLTKDEFIKALDKNNHVFENVAKVLELNKSLSELCTEENKIEAGILSLKPWCGYDIPL
;
A
#
# COMPACT_ATOMS: atom_id res chain seq x y z
N MET A 1 -11.14 -11.86 -27.40
CA MET A 1 -10.84 -10.54 -26.81
C MET A 1 -11.53 -9.50 -27.67
N SER A 2 -12.51 -8.77 -27.13
CA SER A 2 -13.16 -7.67 -27.85
C SER A 2 -12.55 -6.37 -27.35
N ILE A 3 -11.95 -5.58 -28.25
CA ILE A 3 -11.44 -4.26 -27.94
C ILE A 3 -12.63 -3.30 -28.03
N VAL A 4 -13.05 -2.76 -26.89
CA VAL A 4 -14.10 -1.76 -26.85
C VAL A 4 -13.56 -0.43 -27.40
N LYS A 5 -14.32 0.24 -28.26
CA LYS A 5 -13.96 1.56 -28.78
C LYS A 5 -14.09 2.60 -27.67
N MET A 6 -12.96 3.09 -27.18
CA MET A 6 -12.91 4.16 -26.17
C MET A 6 -13.05 5.53 -26.83
N ASN A 7 -13.85 6.41 -26.23
CA ASN A 7 -14.02 7.79 -26.68
C ASN A 7 -13.24 8.74 -25.76
N LYS A 8 -12.51 9.68 -26.36
CA LYS A 8 -11.80 10.72 -25.59
C LYS A 8 -12.77 11.83 -25.22
N ILE A 9 -12.76 12.25 -23.96
CA ILE A 9 -13.59 13.33 -23.41
C ILE A 9 -12.66 14.39 -22.84
N ASN A 10 -12.94 15.66 -23.13
CA ASN A 10 -12.28 16.80 -22.51
C ASN A 10 -13.32 17.55 -21.67
N ILE A 11 -13.00 17.83 -20.41
CA ILE A 11 -13.92 18.49 -19.47
C ILE A 11 -13.29 19.81 -19.05
N ILE A 12 -14.06 20.89 -19.13
CA ILE A 12 -13.67 22.23 -18.70
C ILE A 12 -14.69 22.65 -17.65
N GLY A 13 -14.22 23.07 -16.48
CA GLY A 13 -15.04 23.46 -15.36
C GLY A 13 -14.39 24.56 -14.54
N LEU A 14 -15.17 25.18 -13.67
CA LEU A 14 -14.66 26.14 -12.70
C LEU A 14 -13.97 25.39 -11.55
N ASP A 15 -12.97 26.03 -10.95
CA ASP A 15 -12.23 25.46 -9.82
C ASP A 15 -13.15 25.11 -8.63
N VAL A 16 -14.18 25.93 -8.38
CA VAL A 16 -15.15 25.74 -7.31
C VAL A 16 -15.93 24.41 -7.39
N ILE A 17 -16.05 23.81 -8.57
CA ILE A 17 -16.74 22.52 -8.77
C ILE A 17 -15.78 21.35 -8.97
N LYS A 18 -14.45 21.59 -8.96
CA LYS A 18 -13.43 20.60 -9.31
C LYS A 18 -13.58 19.31 -8.49
N THR A 19 -13.63 19.41 -7.17
CA THR A 19 -13.69 18.26 -6.26
C THR A 19 -14.98 17.45 -6.44
N ASP A 20 -16.14 18.11 -6.51
CA ASP A 20 -17.43 17.43 -6.70
C ASP A 20 -17.50 16.72 -8.06
N LEU A 21 -17.01 17.37 -9.11
CA LEU A 21 -16.96 16.82 -10.47
C LEU A 21 -16.08 15.57 -10.54
N ILE A 22 -14.86 15.61 -9.98
CA ILE A 22 -13.95 14.47 -9.94
C ILE A 22 -14.57 13.33 -9.15
N ASN A 23 -15.17 13.60 -7.98
CA ASN A 23 -15.86 12.60 -7.17
C ASN A 23 -16.99 11.90 -7.93
N ARG A 24 -17.83 12.65 -8.67
CA ARG A 24 -18.90 12.06 -9.49
C ARG A 24 -18.37 11.18 -10.61
N ILE A 25 -17.27 11.59 -11.25
CA ILE A 25 -16.64 10.80 -12.32
C ILE A 25 -16.06 9.50 -11.75
N MET A 26 -15.43 9.56 -10.57
CA MET A 26 -14.94 8.38 -9.86
C MET A 26 -16.08 7.45 -9.44
N ASP A 27 -17.18 8.00 -8.90
CA ASP A 27 -18.39 7.23 -8.53
C ASP A 27 -19.02 6.53 -9.74
N LEU A 28 -18.97 7.14 -10.93
CA LEU A 28 -19.45 6.53 -12.17
C LEU A 28 -18.56 5.36 -12.63
N GLY A 29 -17.24 5.42 -12.41
CA GLY A 29 -16.32 4.31 -12.67
C GLY A 29 -16.14 3.89 -14.14
N VAL A 30 -16.66 4.67 -15.09
CA VAL A 30 -16.61 4.36 -16.54
C VAL A 30 -15.59 5.19 -17.33
N VAL A 31 -14.84 6.06 -16.65
CA VAL A 31 -13.89 6.99 -17.28
C VAL A 31 -12.50 6.74 -16.72
N GLU A 32 -11.52 6.66 -17.61
CA GLU A 32 -10.10 6.69 -17.25
C GLU A 32 -9.63 8.14 -17.16
N ILE A 33 -9.09 8.53 -16.00
CA ILE A 33 -8.53 9.86 -15.77
C ILE A 33 -7.01 9.77 -15.94
N SER A 34 -6.49 10.31 -17.04
CA SER A 34 -5.05 10.33 -17.32
C SER A 34 -4.41 11.62 -16.82
N SER A 35 -3.22 11.51 -16.21
CA SER A 35 -2.42 12.68 -15.83
C SER A 35 -2.06 13.53 -17.07
N GLN A 36 -2.04 14.84 -16.88
CA GLN A 36 -1.67 15.83 -17.90
C GLN A 36 -0.34 16.53 -17.57
N ASP A 37 0.51 15.91 -16.74
CA ASP A 37 1.78 16.50 -16.29
C ASP A 37 2.70 16.93 -17.44
N SER A 38 2.60 16.29 -18.62
CA SER A 38 3.35 16.69 -19.81
C SER A 38 3.10 18.14 -20.25
N LYS A 39 1.93 18.71 -19.94
CA LYS A 39 1.60 20.11 -20.23
C LYS A 39 2.31 21.10 -19.31
N LEU A 40 2.84 20.65 -18.17
CA LEU A 40 3.62 21.49 -17.26
C LEU A 40 5.02 21.81 -17.79
N SER A 41 5.49 21.07 -18.79
CA SER A 41 6.78 21.27 -19.46
C SER A 41 6.65 21.88 -20.85
N ASP A 42 5.42 22.06 -21.35
CA ASP A 42 5.14 22.59 -22.68
C ASP A 42 5.21 24.13 -22.67
N PRO A 43 6.09 24.76 -23.48
CA PRO A 43 6.24 26.22 -23.53
C PRO A 43 4.93 27.01 -23.71
N GLU A 44 3.93 26.45 -24.40
CA GLU A 44 2.63 27.10 -24.58
C GLU A 44 1.76 27.10 -23.31
N TRP A 45 1.94 26.10 -22.46
CA TRP A 45 1.08 25.83 -21.29
C TRP A 45 1.74 26.17 -19.95
N VAL A 46 3.08 26.15 -19.86
CA VAL A 46 3.86 26.45 -18.64
C VAL A 46 3.45 27.79 -18.00
N SER A 47 3.15 28.80 -18.82
CA SER A 47 2.75 30.13 -18.33
C SER A 47 1.28 30.23 -17.89
N ARG A 48 0.45 29.23 -18.21
CA ARG A 48 -1.01 29.26 -18.04
C ARG A 48 -1.53 28.20 -17.07
N VAL A 49 -0.75 27.16 -16.79
CA VAL A 49 -1.16 26.00 -16.00
C VAL A 49 -0.20 25.83 -14.83
N LYS A 50 -0.77 25.64 -13.64
CA LYS A 50 -0.05 25.24 -12.44
C LYS A 50 -0.55 23.86 -12.02
N LYS A 51 0.36 23.00 -11.54
CA LYS A 51 -0.03 21.76 -10.88
C LYS A 51 -0.80 22.10 -9.61
N ASP A 52 -2.05 21.68 -9.56
CA ASP A 52 -2.91 21.85 -8.39
C ASP A 52 -3.17 20.49 -7.76
N GLY A 53 -2.70 20.32 -6.54
CA GLY A 53 -2.78 19.09 -5.76
C GLY A 53 -2.04 19.21 -4.43
N ASN A 54 -2.43 18.37 -3.48
CA ASN A 54 -1.79 18.26 -2.17
C ASN A 54 -0.84 17.06 -2.16
N GLU A 55 0.40 17.27 -2.61
CA GLU A 55 1.41 16.21 -2.68
C GLU A 55 1.76 15.64 -1.30
N GLU A 56 1.67 16.45 -0.25
CA GLU A 56 1.92 16.02 1.13
C GLU A 56 0.83 15.05 1.62
N GLU A 57 -0.44 15.35 1.35
CA GLU A 57 -1.54 14.43 1.66
C GLU A 57 -1.42 13.14 0.86
N VAL A 58 -1.13 13.23 -0.45
CA VAL A 58 -0.93 12.04 -1.30
C VAL A 58 0.19 11.16 -0.76
N PHE A 59 1.33 11.76 -0.41
CA PHE A 59 2.45 11.05 0.18
C PHE A 59 2.06 10.38 1.50
N SER A 60 1.27 11.06 2.35
CA SER A 60 0.78 10.48 3.61
C SER A 60 -0.09 9.23 3.38
N PHE A 61 -0.89 9.21 2.32
CA PHE A 61 -1.68 8.04 1.93
C PHE A 61 -0.80 6.92 1.38
N ASP A 62 0.21 7.23 0.56
CA ASP A 62 1.14 6.23 0.03
C ASP A 62 1.91 5.51 1.13
N VAL A 63 2.35 6.25 2.16
CA VAL A 63 3.00 5.66 3.35
C VAL A 63 2.03 4.71 4.06
N ARG A 64 0.78 5.14 4.28
CA ARG A 64 -0.24 4.30 4.92
C ARG A 64 -0.55 3.04 4.13
N ILE A 65 -0.69 3.16 2.80
CA ILE A 65 -0.92 2.01 1.91
C ILE A 65 0.25 1.03 1.97
N SER A 66 1.48 1.55 2.00
CA SER A 66 2.69 0.73 2.09
C SER A 66 2.75 -0.04 3.42
N GLN A 67 2.48 0.63 4.54
CA GLN A 67 2.42 0.00 5.88
C GLN A 67 1.36 -1.10 5.96
N VAL A 68 0.14 -0.84 5.46
CA VAL A 68 -0.93 -1.84 5.43
C VAL A 68 -0.55 -3.02 4.54
N SER A 69 0.08 -2.77 3.40
CA SER A 69 0.53 -3.84 2.49
C SER A 69 1.61 -4.70 3.12
N GLU A 70 2.57 -4.10 3.83
CA GLU A 70 3.58 -4.82 4.59
C GLU A 70 2.95 -5.73 5.64
N VAL A 71 2.01 -5.21 6.43
CA VAL A 71 1.29 -5.99 7.44
C VAL A 71 0.48 -7.12 6.84
N ILE A 72 -0.20 -6.90 5.71
CA ILE A 72 -0.92 -7.97 5.02
C ILE A 72 0.07 -9.06 4.58
N ASN A 73 1.20 -8.68 3.98
CA ASN A 73 2.22 -9.63 3.54
C ASN A 73 2.87 -10.40 4.69
N THR A 74 3.02 -9.80 5.88
CA THR A 74 3.55 -10.51 7.06
C THR A 74 2.52 -11.50 7.59
N LEU A 75 1.26 -11.08 7.75
CA LEU A 75 0.17 -11.97 8.19
C LEU A 75 -0.04 -13.13 7.21
N ASP A 76 0.10 -12.88 5.90
CA ASP A 76 -0.06 -13.87 4.85
C ASP A 76 0.94 -15.04 4.95
N LYS A 77 2.10 -14.83 5.61
CA LYS A 77 3.09 -15.89 5.90
C LYS A 77 2.65 -16.84 7.01
N TYR A 78 1.83 -16.33 7.94
CA TYR A 78 1.37 -17.08 9.11
C TYR A 78 -0.07 -17.59 8.94
N ASP A 79 -0.78 -17.13 7.91
CA ASP A 79 -2.11 -17.61 7.61
C ASP A 79 -2.07 -19.05 7.06
N THR A 80 -2.70 -19.95 7.79
CA THR A 80 -2.85 -21.37 7.42
C THR A 80 -4.16 -21.64 6.67
N SER A 81 -4.97 -20.61 6.43
CA SER A 81 -6.26 -20.75 5.77
C SER A 81 -6.12 -21.11 4.29
N LYS A 82 -7.09 -21.88 3.78
CA LYS A 82 -7.13 -22.25 2.36
C LYS A 82 -7.50 -21.02 1.54
N ARG A 83 -6.58 -20.59 0.67
CA ARG A 83 -6.87 -19.53 -0.29
C ARG A 83 -7.81 -20.05 -1.38
N PRO A 84 -8.79 -19.24 -1.81
CA PRO A 84 -9.60 -19.58 -2.97
C PRO A 84 -8.72 -19.67 -4.22
N LEU A 85 -9.01 -20.63 -5.10
CA LEU A 85 -8.30 -20.79 -6.38
C LEU A 85 -8.39 -19.53 -7.27
N PHE A 86 -9.45 -18.74 -7.09
CA PHE A 86 -9.66 -17.49 -7.79
C PHE A 86 -9.93 -16.37 -6.79
N VAL A 87 -9.06 -15.38 -6.76
CA VAL A 87 -9.31 -14.13 -6.03
C VAL A 87 -10.25 -13.29 -6.88
N THR A 88 -11.51 -13.19 -6.48
CA THR A 88 -12.48 -12.29 -7.10
C THR A 88 -12.63 -11.04 -6.24
N ARG A 89 -12.76 -9.87 -6.88
CA ARG A 89 -13.11 -8.66 -6.16
C ARG A 89 -14.52 -8.83 -5.59
N LYS A 90 -14.67 -8.70 -4.27
CA LYS A 90 -15.99 -8.68 -3.65
C LYS A 90 -16.69 -7.38 -4.04
N PRO A 91 -17.96 -7.42 -4.49
CA PRO A 91 -18.74 -6.21 -4.67
C PRO A 91 -18.84 -5.50 -3.31
N LEU A 92 -18.57 -4.20 -3.29
CA LEU A 92 -18.61 -3.37 -2.10
C LEU A 92 -19.62 -2.26 -2.36
N THR A 93 -20.61 -2.12 -1.48
CA THR A 93 -21.56 -1.02 -1.54
C THR A 93 -20.98 0.25 -0.94
N LYS A 94 -21.52 1.41 -1.33
CA LYS A 94 -21.09 2.72 -0.80
C LYS A 94 -21.22 2.79 0.72
N ASP A 95 -22.30 2.24 1.28
CA ASP A 95 -22.52 2.23 2.74
C ASP A 95 -21.51 1.36 3.48
N GLU A 96 -21.15 0.19 2.92
CA GLU A 96 -20.11 -0.66 3.50
C GLU A 96 -18.73 0.00 3.44
N PHE A 97 -18.43 0.71 2.36
CA PHE A 97 -17.20 1.48 2.23
C PHE A 97 -17.12 2.59 3.28
N ILE A 98 -18.18 3.37 3.49
CA ILE A 98 -18.23 4.43 4.50
C ILE A 98 -18.06 3.83 5.90
N LYS A 99 -18.77 2.74 6.22
CA LYS A 99 -18.60 2.05 7.51
C LYS A 99 -17.20 1.50 7.73
N ALA A 100 -16.50 1.12 6.66
CA ALA A 100 -15.10 0.69 6.75
C ALA A 100 -14.16 1.88 7.02
N LEU A 101 -14.43 3.05 6.42
CA LEU A 101 -13.70 4.29 6.71
C LEU A 101 -13.86 4.75 8.16
N ASP A 102 -15.03 4.56 8.77
CA ASP A 102 -15.23 4.90 10.19
C ASP A 102 -14.37 4.04 11.13
N LYS A 103 -14.05 2.81 10.71
CA LYS A 103 -13.21 1.87 11.48
C LYS A 103 -11.71 2.06 11.24
N ASN A 104 -11.31 3.02 10.41
CA ASN A 104 -9.95 3.15 9.92
C ASN A 104 -8.94 3.37 11.06
N ASN A 105 -9.30 4.10 12.11
CA ASN A 105 -8.44 4.30 13.28
C ASN A 105 -8.07 2.97 13.97
N HIS A 106 -9.06 2.11 14.19
CA HIS A 106 -8.83 0.79 14.78
C HIS A 106 -8.00 -0.13 13.87
N VAL A 107 -8.14 0.02 12.54
CA VAL A 107 -7.29 -0.69 11.58
C VAL A 107 -5.83 -0.25 11.74
N PHE A 108 -5.56 1.05 11.80
CA PHE A 108 -4.19 1.56 11.97
C PHE A 108 -3.57 1.21 13.32
N GLU A 109 -4.35 1.15 14.39
CA GLU A 109 -3.86 0.62 15.68
C GLU A 109 -3.40 -0.83 15.57
N ASN A 110 -4.15 -1.67 14.84
CA ASN A 110 -3.77 -3.06 14.63
C ASN A 110 -2.55 -3.19 13.71
N VAL A 111 -2.46 -2.35 12.66
CA VAL A 111 -1.28 -2.27 11.79
C VAL A 111 -0.03 -1.95 12.62
N ALA A 112 -0.10 -0.96 13.51
CA ALA A 112 1.01 -0.60 14.40
C ALA A 112 1.43 -1.77 15.30
N LYS A 113 0.47 -2.46 15.93
CA LYS A 113 0.76 -3.64 16.76
C LYS A 113 1.43 -4.77 15.98
N VAL A 114 0.97 -5.05 14.77
CA VAL A 114 1.59 -6.11 13.94
C VAL A 114 3.00 -5.71 13.51
N LEU A 115 3.24 -4.45 13.18
CA LEU A 115 4.59 -3.97 12.86
C LEU A 115 5.55 -4.09 14.05
N GLU A 116 5.10 -3.74 15.26
CA GLU A 116 5.88 -3.93 16.48
C GLU A 116 6.21 -5.40 16.72
N LEU A 117 5.21 -6.28 16.66
CA LEU A 117 5.42 -7.73 16.81
C LEU A 117 6.37 -8.29 15.76
N ASN A 118 6.24 -7.87 14.51
CA ASN A 118 7.12 -8.30 13.43
C ASN A 118 8.57 -7.83 13.66
N LYS A 119 8.75 -6.61 14.18
CA LYS A 119 10.06 -6.10 14.56
C LYS A 119 10.68 -6.93 15.68
N SER A 120 9.94 -7.19 16.77
CA SER A 120 10.41 -8.03 17.87
C SER A 120 10.73 -9.45 17.42
N LEU A 121 9.92 -10.03 16.53
CA LEU A 121 10.18 -11.34 15.96
C LEU A 121 11.48 -11.35 15.13
N SER A 122 11.69 -10.32 14.31
CA SER A 122 12.94 -10.18 13.55
C SER A 122 14.15 -10.06 14.46
N GLU A 123 14.06 -9.29 15.54
CA GLU A 123 15.14 -9.15 16.54
C GLU A 123 15.47 -10.51 17.17
N LEU A 124 14.46 -11.23 17.67
CA LEU A 124 14.64 -12.56 18.25
C LEU A 124 15.24 -13.57 17.25
N CYS A 125 14.76 -13.59 16.01
CA CYS A 125 15.34 -14.44 14.97
C CYS A 125 16.81 -14.09 14.71
N THR A 126 17.20 -12.81 14.75
CA THR A 126 18.62 -12.45 14.60
C THR A 126 19.47 -12.88 15.78
N GLU A 127 18.94 -12.84 17.00
CA GLU A 127 19.62 -13.33 18.20
C GLU A 127 19.77 -14.85 18.17
N GLU A 128 18.72 -15.58 17.82
CA GLU A 128 18.73 -17.03 17.65
C GLU A 128 19.81 -17.44 16.64
N ASN A 129 19.84 -16.82 15.45
CA ASN A 129 20.85 -17.09 14.44
C ASN A 129 22.28 -16.81 14.92
N LYS A 130 22.49 -15.76 15.74
CA LYS A 130 23.81 -15.46 16.33
C LYS A 130 24.23 -16.53 17.32
N ILE A 131 23.31 -16.98 18.18
CA ILE A 131 23.56 -18.04 19.16
C ILE A 131 23.84 -19.36 18.45
N GLU A 132 23.04 -19.72 17.45
CA GLU A 132 23.23 -20.94 16.67
C GLU A 132 24.58 -20.94 15.93
N ALA A 133 24.95 -19.81 15.30
CA ALA A 133 26.28 -19.67 14.71
C ALA A 133 27.40 -19.83 15.75
N GLY A 134 27.22 -19.27 16.95
CA GLY A 134 28.12 -19.46 18.09
C GLY A 134 28.26 -20.93 18.48
N ILE A 135 27.14 -21.64 18.68
CA ILE A 135 27.12 -23.08 18.99
C ILE A 135 27.83 -23.86 17.88
N LEU A 136 27.51 -23.62 16.61
CA LEU A 136 28.11 -24.30 15.48
C LEU A 136 29.62 -24.04 15.39
N SER A 137 30.09 -22.84 15.76
CA SER A 137 31.52 -22.54 15.81
C SER A 137 32.25 -23.24 16.95
N LEU A 138 31.58 -23.47 18.09
CA LEU A 138 32.14 -24.08 19.30
C LEU A 138 32.04 -25.60 19.30
N LYS A 139 31.03 -26.17 18.62
CA LYS A 139 30.75 -27.62 18.54
C LYS A 139 31.93 -28.47 18.06
N PRO A 140 32.77 -28.04 17.09
CA PRO A 140 33.97 -28.77 16.69
C PRO A 140 35.05 -28.85 17.79
N TRP A 141 35.06 -27.91 18.74
CA TRP A 141 36.07 -27.81 19.78
C TRP A 141 35.69 -28.58 21.05
N CYS A 142 34.40 -28.90 21.25
CA CYS A 142 33.93 -29.67 22.40
C CYS A 142 34.54 -31.08 22.52
N GLY A 143 35.08 -31.63 21.43
CA GLY A 143 35.73 -32.95 21.42
C GLY A 143 37.25 -32.93 21.68
N TYR A 144 37.84 -31.74 21.82
CA TYR A 144 39.27 -31.59 22.08
C TYR A 144 39.53 -31.42 23.59
N ASP A 145 40.23 -32.40 24.17
CA ASP A 145 40.59 -32.46 25.59
C ASP A 145 41.88 -31.66 25.88
N ILE A 146 41.97 -30.44 25.33
CA ILE A 146 43.12 -29.55 25.54
C ILE A 146 42.65 -28.44 26.48
N PRO A 147 43.28 -28.26 27.66
CA PRO A 147 42.89 -27.19 28.57
C PRO A 147 43.19 -25.83 27.92
N LEU A 148 42.22 -24.93 28.00
CA LEU A 148 42.34 -23.52 27.63
C LEU A 148 43.40 -22.81 28.48
#